data_AF-A0A8H7R5J8-F1
#
_entry.id   AF-A0A8H7R5J8-F1
#
_cell.length_a   1.000
_cell.length_b   1.000
_cell.length_c   1.000
_cell.angle_alpha   90.00
_cell.angle_beta   90.00
_cell.angle_gamma   90.00
#
_symmetry.space_group_name_H-M   'P 1'
#
loop_
_entity.id
_entity.type
_entity.pdbx_description
1 polymer ?
#
loop_
_entity_poly.entity_id
_entity_poly.type
_entity_poly.pdbx_seq_one_letter_code
_entity_poly.pdbx_strand_id
1 'polypeptide(L)'
;MESNENSSSYIKRTIDQRREARTLNMIKHPDTRNECNDKDSKIGAAETFYSKLYTEERIDINYLNVILNHINKSIFKDETEKNSQGIYFEEIKQGVKRSPRKSSPGLDVFPH
;
A
#
# COMPACT_ATOMS: atom_id res chain seq x y z
N MET A 1 -29.10 -9.04 6.96
CA MET A 1 -29.32 -8.31 5.70
C MET A 1 -28.04 -8.42 4.88
N GLU A 2 -27.77 -9.57 4.26
CA GLU A 2 -26.50 -9.85 3.54
C GLU A 2 -26.75 -10.80 2.36
N SER A 3 -27.63 -10.43 1.42
CA SER A 3 -27.91 -11.28 0.25
C SER A 3 -27.98 -10.53 -1.07
N ASN A 4 -27.69 -9.22 -1.06
CA ASN A 4 -27.77 -8.39 -2.27
C ASN A 4 -26.47 -8.39 -3.10
N GLU A 5 -25.34 -8.79 -2.52
CA GLU A 5 -24.04 -8.82 -3.20
C GLU A 5 -23.90 -9.97 -4.22
N ASN A 6 -24.68 -11.04 -4.04
CA ASN A 6 -24.75 -12.17 -4.97
C ASN A 6 -25.89 -12.06 -6.01
N SER A 7 -26.60 -10.93 -6.04
CA SER A 7 -27.66 -10.73 -7.02
C SER A 7 -27.05 -10.51 -8.42
N SER A 8 -27.59 -11.18 -9.44
CA SER A 8 -27.13 -11.04 -10.83
C SER A 8 -27.15 -9.59 -11.32
N SER A 9 -28.10 -8.78 -10.83
CA SER A 9 -28.20 -7.35 -11.08
C SER A 9 -27.05 -6.55 -10.45
N TYR A 10 -26.66 -6.86 -9.21
CA TYR A 10 -25.51 -6.24 -8.56
C TYR A 10 -24.19 -6.58 -9.26
N ILE A 11 -24.00 -7.84 -9.65
CA ILE A 11 -22.82 -8.29 -10.39
C ILE A 11 -22.74 -7.56 -11.74
N LYS A 12 -23.85 -7.47 -12.48
CA LYS A 12 -23.90 -6.72 -13.75
C LYS A 12 -23.55 -5.23 -13.55
N ARG A 13 -24.19 -4.56 -12.58
CA ARG A 13 -23.87 -3.16 -12.24
C ARG A 13 -22.40 -2.98 -11.89
N THR A 14 -21.82 -3.91 -11.15
CA THR A 14 -20.41 -3.87 -10.76
C THR A 14 -19.48 -4.08 -11.96
N ILE A 15 -19.84 -4.96 -12.90
CA ILE A 15 -19.09 -5.17 -14.16
C ILE A 15 -19.15 -3.91 -15.02
N ASP A 16 -20.33 -3.31 -15.18
CA ASP A 16 -20.51 -2.10 -15.99
C ASP A 16 -19.76 -0.91 -15.37
N GLN A 17 -19.86 -0.70 -14.06
CA GLN A 17 -19.07 0.30 -13.35
C GLN A 17 -17.56 0.08 -13.49
N ARG A 18 -17.09 -1.18 -13.41
CA ARG A 18 -15.68 -1.51 -13.64
C ARG A 18 -15.27 -1.25 -15.08
N ARG A 19 -16.15 -1.49 -16.05
CA ARG A 19 -15.90 -1.22 -17.47
C ARG A 19 -15.80 0.28 -17.72
N GLU A 20 -16.72 1.08 -17.18
CA GLU A 20 -16.68 2.54 -17.24
C GLU A 20 -15.41 3.09 -16.57
N ALA A 21 -15.06 2.61 -15.38
CA ALA A 21 -13.86 3.04 -14.67
C ALA A 21 -12.54 2.64 -15.36
N ARG A 22 -12.54 1.54 -16.12
CA ARG A 22 -11.39 1.11 -16.95
C ARG A 22 -11.22 1.94 -18.21
N THR A 23 -12.25 2.67 -18.64
CA THR A 23 -12.21 3.48 -19.85
C THR A 23 -11.83 4.90 -19.44
N LEU A 24 -10.55 5.25 -19.59
CA LEU A 24 -10.08 6.64 -19.50
C LEU A 24 -10.64 7.41 -20.69
N ASN A 25 -11.90 7.83 -20.60
CA ASN A 25 -12.61 8.51 -21.69
C ASN A 25 -11.94 9.83 -22.09
N MET A 26 -11.23 10.47 -21.16
CA MET A 26 -10.63 11.78 -21.38
C MET A 26 -9.49 12.06 -20.41
N ILE A 27 -8.33 12.46 -20.93
CA ILE A 27 -7.18 12.90 -20.15
C ILE A 27 -7.35 14.40 -19.88
N LYS A 28 -7.23 14.83 -18.63
CA LYS A 28 -7.23 16.24 -18.26
C LYS A 28 -5.84 16.66 -17.80
N HIS A 29 -5.39 17.83 -18.23
CA HIS A 29 -4.11 18.38 -17.82
C HIS A 29 -4.12 18.63 -16.29
N PRO A 30 -3.08 18.23 -15.54
CA PRO A 30 -3.09 18.28 -14.07
C PRO A 30 -3.27 19.70 -13.51
N ASP A 31 -2.76 20.71 -14.21
CA ASP A 31 -2.71 22.09 -13.69
C ASP A 31 -3.90 22.94 -14.13
N THR A 32 -4.23 22.88 -15.42
CA THR A 32 -5.30 23.69 -16.02
C THR A 32 -6.65 22.99 -15.99
N ARG A 33 -6.67 21.67 -15.73
CA ARG A 33 -7.86 20.79 -15.79
C ARG A 33 -8.55 20.77 -17.17
N ASN A 34 -7.91 21.35 -18.17
CA ASN A 34 -8.39 21.35 -19.55
C ASN A 34 -8.26 19.95 -20.14
N GLU A 35 -9.10 19.66 -21.11
CA GLU A 35 -9.11 18.38 -21.82
C GLU A 35 -7.92 18.30 -22.79
N CYS A 36 -7.17 17.21 -22.71
CA CYS A 36 -6.05 16.92 -23.60
C CYS A 36 -6.54 16.04 -24.75
N ASN A 37 -6.91 16.67 -25.86
CA ASN A 37 -7.50 15.99 -27.01
C ASN A 37 -6.46 15.62 -28.07
N ASP A 38 -5.50 16.49 -28.31
CA ASP A 38 -4.36 16.28 -29.21
C ASP A 38 -3.21 15.50 -28.55
N LYS A 39 -2.26 15.03 -29.37
CA LYS A 39 -1.13 14.22 -28.89
C LYS A 39 -0.18 15.03 -28.01
N ASP A 40 0.10 16.27 -28.39
CA ASP A 40 1.10 17.10 -27.72
C ASP A 40 0.60 17.54 -26.34
N SER A 41 -0.68 17.88 -26.20
CA SER A 41 -1.31 18.18 -24.91
C SER A 41 -1.34 16.97 -23.97
N LYS A 42 -1.48 15.75 -24.50
CA LYS A 42 -1.39 14.51 -23.69
C LYS A 42 0.03 14.28 -23.19
N ILE A 43 1.04 14.49 -24.05
CA ILE A 43 2.45 14.35 -23.66
C ILE A 43 2.80 15.41 -22.62
N GLY A 44 2.47 16.68 -22.86
CA GLY A 44 2.74 17.76 -21.89
C GLY A 44 2.01 17.57 -20.55
N ALA A 45 0.79 17.03 -20.57
CA ALA A 45 0.07 16.67 -19.34
C ALA A 45 0.78 15.54 -18.58
N ALA A 46 1.27 14.52 -19.28
CA ALA A 46 2.01 13.42 -18.69
C ALA A 46 3.36 13.90 -18.11
N GLU A 47 4.10 14.72 -18.85
CA GLU A 47 5.34 15.33 -18.38
C GLU A 47 5.10 16.13 -17.10
N THR A 48 4.13 17.05 -17.12
CA THR A 48 3.78 17.85 -15.93
C THR A 48 3.40 16.98 -14.74
N PHE A 49 2.59 15.94 -14.98
CA PHE A 49 2.16 15.02 -13.94
C PHE A 49 3.35 14.27 -13.33
N TYR A 50 4.19 13.65 -14.15
CA TYR A 50 5.32 12.86 -13.67
C TYR A 50 6.43 13.72 -13.07
N SER A 51 6.64 14.93 -13.59
CA SER A 51 7.54 15.89 -12.95
C SER A 51 7.10 16.18 -11.51
N LYS A 52 5.79 16.37 -11.27
CA LYS A 52 5.26 16.58 -9.90
C LYS A 52 5.29 15.32 -9.04
N LEU A 53 4.91 14.18 -9.61
CA LEU A 53 4.84 12.90 -8.88
C LEU A 53 6.23 12.45 -8.40
N TYR A 54 7.24 12.66 -9.23
CA TYR A 54 8.63 12.34 -8.91
C TYR A 54 9.43 13.57 -8.45
N THR A 55 8.76 14.65 -8.05
CA THR A 55 9.45 15.73 -7.35
C THR A 55 9.86 15.22 -5.97
N GLU A 56 11.10 15.49 -5.58
CA GLU A 56 11.60 15.17 -4.25
C GLU A 56 10.69 15.81 -3.19
N GLU A 57 10.03 14.96 -2.40
CA GLU A 57 9.26 15.43 -1.26
C GLU A 57 10.22 15.99 -0.21
N ARG A 58 9.97 17.22 0.25
CA ARG A 58 10.78 17.81 1.30
C ARG A 58 10.54 17.05 2.60
N ILE A 59 11.58 16.36 3.07
CA ILE A 59 11.56 15.73 4.38
C ILE A 59 11.52 16.82 5.45
N ASP A 60 10.50 16.80 6.31
CA ASP A 60 10.50 17.65 7.49
C ASP A 60 11.52 17.11 8.50
N ILE A 61 12.64 17.82 8.60
CA ILE A 61 13.77 17.49 9.48
C ILE A 61 13.31 17.42 10.94
N ASN A 62 12.30 18.19 11.34
CA ASN A 62 11.79 18.16 12.71
C ASN A 62 11.11 16.83 13.01
N TYR A 63 10.23 16.35 12.12
CA TYR A 63 9.59 15.04 12.27
C TYR A 63 10.60 13.90 12.20
N LEU A 64 11.57 13.99 11.29
CA LEU A 64 12.66 13.01 11.21
C LEU A 64 13.42 12.94 12.54
N ASN A 65 13.77 14.09 13.12
CA ASN A 65 14.46 14.14 14.41
C ASN A 65 13.60 13.61 15.56
N VAL A 66 12.29 13.86 15.57
CA VAL A 66 11.37 13.27 16.56
C VAL A 66 11.42 11.75 16.48
N ILE A 67 11.29 11.17 15.28
CA ILE A 67 11.35 9.71 15.08
C ILE A 67 12.71 9.16 15.52
N LEU A 68 13.80 9.80 15.09
CA LEU A 68 15.15 9.36 15.42
C LEU A 68 15.50 9.49 16.90
N ASN A 69 14.89 10.44 17.62
CA ASN A 69 15.08 10.61 19.06
C ASN A 69 14.38 9.52 19.88
N HIS A 70 13.34 8.89 19.35
CA HIS A 70 12.68 7.75 20.00
C HIS A 70 13.40 6.42 19.79
N ILE A 71 14.34 6.36 18.84
CA ILE A 71 15.15 5.17 18.61
C ILE A 71 16.28 5.18 19.65
N ASN A 72 16.29 4.17 20.52
CA ASN A 72 17.39 3.94 21.44
C ASN A 72 18.67 3.64 20.63
N LYS A 73 19.66 4.52 20.72
CA LYS A 73 20.92 4.42 19.95
C LYS A 73 21.92 3.45 20.55
N SER A 74 21.63 2.93 21.74
CA SER A 74 22.44 1.93 22.42
C SER A 74 21.61 0.68 22.67
N ILE A 75 22.12 -0.46 22.24
CA ILE A 75 21.59 -1.78 22.59
C ILE A 75 22.39 -2.25 23.81
N PHE A 76 21.71 -2.68 24.87
CA PHE A 76 22.40 -3.22 26.04
C PHE A 76 23.07 -4.56 25.69
N LYS A 77 24.18 -4.87 26.37
CA LYS A 77 24.93 -6.10 26.11
C LYS A 77 24.04 -7.35 26.25
N ASP A 78 23.15 -7.36 27.23
CA ASP A 78 22.21 -8.46 27.50
C ASP A 78 21.17 -8.64 26.38
N GLU A 79 20.73 -7.55 25.74
CA GLU A 79 19.83 -7.63 24.56
C GLU A 79 20.57 -8.14 23.34
N THR A 80 21.84 -7.74 23.17
CA THR A 80 22.69 -8.23 22.09
C THR A 80 22.92 -9.73 22.22
N GLU A 81 23.20 -10.21 23.43
CA GLU A 81 23.40 -11.63 23.69
C GLU A 81 22.12 -12.44 23.43
N LYS A 82 20.95 -11.93 23.85
CA LYS A 82 19.66 -12.58 23.54
C LYS A 82 19.33 -12.61 22.05
N ASN A 83 19.55 -11.51 21.35
CA ASN A 83 19.23 -11.40 19.91
C ASN A 83 20.25 -12.13 19.01
N SER A 84 21.44 -12.43 19.53
CA SER A 84 22.47 -13.21 18.84
C SER A 84 22.36 -14.71 19.09
N GLN A 85 21.48 -15.15 19.99
CA GLN A 85 21.20 -16.57 20.19
C GLN A 85 20.47 -17.15 18.97
N GLY A 86 20.84 -18.38 18.60
CA GLY A 86 20.14 -19.11 17.54
C GLY A 86 18.71 -19.43 17.94
N ILE A 87 17.81 -19.44 16.97
CA ILE A 87 16.40 -19.79 17.21
C ILE A 87 16.29 -21.30 17.38
N TYR A 88 15.78 -21.73 18.54
CA TYR A 88 15.56 -23.15 18.81
C TYR A 88 14.19 -23.62 18.30
N PHE A 89 14.12 -24.89 17.91
CA PHE A 89 12.89 -25.50 17.38
C PHE A 89 11.68 -25.39 18.34
N GLU A 90 11.92 -25.42 19.65
CA GLU A 90 10.87 -25.27 20.65
C GLU A 90 10.29 -23.85 20.70
N GLU A 91 11.10 -22.83 20.41
CA GLU A 91 10.64 -21.44 20.31
C GLU A 91 9.75 -21.24 19.09
N ILE A 92 10.08 -21.91 17.97
CA ILE A 92 9.24 -21.93 16.77
C ILE A 92 7.88 -22.56 17.09
N LYS A 93 7.86 -23.71 17.77
CA LYS A 93 6.61 -24.36 18.20
C LYS A 93 5.77 -23.44 19.09
N GLN A 94 6.39 -22.70 20.00
CA GLN A 94 5.66 -21.73 20.84
C GLN A 94 5.13 -20.54 20.05
N GLY A 95 5.90 -20.04 19.07
CA GLY A 95 5.47 -18.97 18.17
C GLY A 95 4.24 -19.36 17.35
N VAL A 96 4.26 -20.56 16.75
CA VAL A 96 3.14 -21.09 15.93
C VAL A 96 1.86 -21.27 16.75
N LYS A 97 1.95 -21.55 18.06
CA LYS A 97 0.76 -21.62 18.92
C LYS A 97 0.01 -20.29 19.04
N ARG A 98 0.68 -19.17 18.78
CA ARG A 98 0.08 -17.82 18.79
C ARG A 98 -0.53 -17.43 17.45
N SER A 99 -0.31 -18.23 16.40
CA SER A 99 -0.93 -18.01 15.09
C SER A 99 -2.45 -18.22 15.18
N PRO A 100 -3.26 -17.34 14.56
CA PRO A 100 -4.71 -17.51 14.55
C PRO A 100 -5.07 -18.79 13.79
N ARG A 101 -5.80 -19.71 14.43
CA ARG A 101 -6.14 -21.02 13.85
C ARG A 101 -7.23 -20.98 12.76
N LYS A 102 -7.91 -19.84 12.64
CA LYS A 102 -9.06 -19.62 11.76
C LYS A 102 -9.12 -18.13 11.40
N SER A 103 -8.31 -17.71 10.46
CA SER A 103 -8.41 -16.38 9.83
C SER A 103 -8.45 -16.53 8.32
N SER A 104 -9.04 -15.54 7.66
CA SER A 104 -8.99 -15.40 6.21
C SER A 104 -7.52 -15.39 5.75
N PRO A 105 -7.19 -15.98 4.59
CA PRO A 105 -5.85 -15.95 4.05
C PRO A 105 -5.30 -14.53 3.94
N GLY A 106 -4.00 -14.38 4.17
CA GLY A 106 -3.30 -13.11 4.00
C GLY A 106 -3.25 -12.65 2.54
N LEU A 107 -2.65 -11.48 2.30
CA LEU A 107 -2.41 -10.97 0.94
C LEU A 107 -1.50 -11.89 0.11
N ASP A 108 -0.72 -12.75 0.80
CA ASP A 108 0.10 -13.81 0.23
C ASP A 108 -0.70 -15.08 -0.12
N VAL A 109 -2.02 -15.10 0.14
CA VAL A 109 -2.97 -16.18 -0.17
C VAL A 109 -2.69 -17.48 0.63
N PHE A 110 -1.73 -17.46 1.56
CA PHE A 110 -1.47 -18.63 2.39
C PHE A 110 -2.52 -18.75 3.52
N PRO A 111 -3.06 -19.96 3.74
CA PRO A 111 -3.88 -20.24 4.92
C PRO A 111 -3.04 -20.10 6.20
N HIS A 112 -3.67 -19.63 7.28
CA HIS A 112 -3.06 -19.58 8.62
C HIS A 112 -3.10 -20.92 9.35
#